data_AF-A0A9P9I775-F1
#
_entry.id   AF-A0A9P9I775-F1
#
_cell.length_a   1.000
_cell.length_b   1.000
_cell.length_c   1.000
_cell.angle_alpha   90.00
_cell.angle_beta   90.00
_cell.angle_gamma   90.00
#
_symmetry.space_group_name_H-M   'P 1'
#
loop_
_entity.id
_entity.type
_entity.pdbx_description
1 polymer ?
#
loop_
_entity_poly.entity_id
_entity_poly.type
_entity_poly.pdbx_seq_one_letter_code
_entity_poly.pdbx_strand_id
1 'polypeptide(L)'
;MCVPRDPTSPSPSLSPSVGSPAESDSSRSSNPRYTVEELVTIFLNFYTFLTTLHYDAADLKIPPPEGWPSLTPEVTRHLPYFDENSKARQLSLNVIDSEITECMIRADQLDAVDVKSYFNTLKKAYRSLKLIPCPGRITIEAWNIEDQAGEITEEQICAQTDNWKTDLYIQYLRQIYRQLGWPDAFRKDEATEVVNKLMDSIIEQHGDWEGSPQDWDSCRWK
;
A
#
# COMPACT_ATOMS: atom_id res chain seq x y z
N MET A 1 -19.50 -35.21 -74.02
CA MET A 1 -18.34 -35.00 -74.91
C MET A 1 -17.08 -34.87 -74.04
N CYS A 2 -15.94 -35.29 -74.58
CA CYS A 2 -14.69 -35.67 -73.93
C CYS A 2 -13.94 -34.58 -73.12
N VAL A 3 -13.12 -35.07 -72.18
CA VAL A 3 -12.06 -34.40 -71.36
C VAL A 3 -10.77 -34.23 -72.20
N PRO A 4 -9.76 -33.39 -71.81
CA PRO A 4 -8.71 -33.82 -70.84
C PRO A 4 -8.16 -32.69 -69.92
N ARG A 5 -7.97 -32.93 -68.61
CA ARG A 5 -6.72 -33.27 -67.87
C ARG A 5 -5.54 -32.30 -68.04
N ASP A 6 -5.07 -31.75 -66.92
CA ASP A 6 -3.67 -31.94 -66.46
C ASP A 6 -3.50 -31.63 -64.94
N PRO A 7 -2.39 -32.06 -64.29
CA PRO A 7 -2.45 -32.77 -63.00
C PRO A 7 -1.57 -32.11 -61.90
N THR A 8 -1.44 -32.82 -60.78
CA THR A 8 -0.32 -32.77 -59.79
C THR A 8 -0.29 -31.61 -58.77
N SER A 9 -0.77 -31.86 -57.55
CA SER A 9 0.12 -32.27 -56.43
C SER A 9 -0.67 -32.56 -55.13
N PRO A 10 -0.20 -33.52 -54.32
CA PRO A 10 -0.95 -34.06 -53.18
C PRO A 10 -0.69 -33.31 -51.87
N SER A 11 -1.72 -33.31 -51.02
CA SER A 11 -1.62 -33.03 -49.58
C SER A 11 -0.66 -34.01 -48.89
N PRO A 12 0.09 -33.59 -47.86
CA PRO A 12 0.60 -34.51 -46.86
C PRO A 12 -0.36 -34.59 -45.66
N SER A 13 -0.66 -35.84 -45.36
CA SER A 13 -1.47 -36.44 -44.31
C SER A 13 -1.07 -36.05 -42.89
N LEU A 14 -2.11 -35.92 -42.06
CA LEU A 14 -2.09 -36.00 -40.59
C LEU A 14 -1.40 -37.29 -40.11
N SER A 15 -0.56 -37.17 -39.09
CA SER A 15 -0.19 -38.27 -38.20
C SER A 15 -0.24 -37.77 -36.74
N PRO A 16 -0.74 -38.59 -35.80
CA PRO A 16 -1.02 -38.16 -34.43
C PRO A 16 0.26 -38.20 -33.58
N SER A 17 0.64 -37.06 -32.99
CA SER A 17 1.73 -37.02 -32.02
C SER A 17 1.24 -37.57 -30.69
N VAL A 18 1.83 -38.69 -30.30
CA VAL A 18 1.58 -39.43 -29.07
C VAL A 18 2.30 -38.75 -27.90
N GLY A 19 1.52 -38.45 -26.86
CA GLY A 19 1.85 -38.49 -25.43
C GLY A 19 3.23 -38.03 -24.95
N SER A 20 3.24 -36.93 -24.19
CA SER A 20 4.29 -36.57 -23.22
C SER A 20 4.51 -37.68 -22.18
N PRO A 21 5.67 -37.67 -21.51
CA PRO A 21 5.58 -37.35 -20.09
C PRO A 21 6.51 -36.21 -19.70
N ALA A 22 5.99 -35.41 -18.78
CA ALA A 22 6.65 -34.32 -18.11
C ALA A 22 8.03 -34.73 -17.57
N GLU A 23 9.07 -34.05 -18.02
CA GLU A 23 10.31 -33.99 -17.25
C GLU A 23 10.13 -32.93 -16.18
N SER A 24 10.03 -33.47 -14.97
CA SER A 24 10.08 -32.83 -13.67
C SER A 24 10.92 -31.56 -13.64
N ASP A 25 10.22 -30.47 -13.34
CA ASP A 25 10.53 -29.55 -12.25
C ASP A 25 11.97 -29.62 -11.73
N SER A 26 12.91 -29.07 -12.52
CA SER A 26 14.16 -28.58 -11.97
C SER A 26 13.81 -27.43 -11.05
N SER A 27 13.67 -27.76 -9.77
CA SER A 27 13.67 -26.83 -8.65
C SER A 27 14.62 -25.68 -8.99
N ARG A 28 14.07 -24.52 -9.34
CA ARG A 28 14.86 -23.31 -9.52
C ARG A 28 15.45 -23.01 -8.16
N SER A 29 16.64 -23.52 -7.90
CA SER A 29 17.57 -22.97 -6.93
C SER A 29 18.04 -21.62 -7.48
N SER A 30 17.10 -20.71 -7.72
CA SER A 30 17.41 -19.32 -7.95
C SER A 30 17.94 -18.82 -6.62
N ASN A 31 19.23 -18.52 -6.58
CA ASN A 31 19.79 -17.72 -5.50
C ASN A 31 18.83 -16.54 -5.24
N PRO A 32 18.54 -16.22 -3.97
CA PRO A 32 17.66 -15.11 -3.66
C PRO A 32 18.21 -13.84 -4.33
N ARG A 33 17.31 -13.04 -4.92
CA ARG A 33 17.70 -11.83 -5.66
C ARG A 33 18.44 -10.81 -4.80
N TYR A 34 18.29 -10.89 -3.48
CA TYR A 34 18.90 -10.00 -2.50
C TYR A 34 19.44 -10.82 -1.33
N THR A 35 20.57 -10.38 -0.76
CA THR A 35 21.01 -10.86 0.55
C THR A 35 20.15 -10.30 1.66
N VAL A 36 20.28 -10.86 2.88
CA VAL A 36 19.58 -10.34 4.07
C VAL A 36 19.97 -8.89 4.33
N GLU A 37 21.26 -8.56 4.20
CA GLU A 37 21.80 -7.22 4.40
C GLU A 37 21.26 -6.22 3.38
N GLU A 38 21.13 -6.64 2.11
CA GLU A 38 20.53 -5.82 1.06
C GLU A 38 19.06 -5.55 1.34
N LEU A 39 18.30 -6.55 1.78
CA LEU A 39 16.91 -6.38 2.18
C LEU A 39 16.80 -5.42 3.36
N VAL A 40 17.54 -5.66 4.45
CA VAL A 40 17.58 -4.77 5.63
C VAL A 40 17.87 -3.33 5.19
N THR A 41 18.85 -3.15 4.30
CA THR A 41 19.21 -1.84 3.76
C THR A 41 18.06 -1.20 2.98
N ILE A 42 17.34 -1.96 2.14
CA ILE A 42 16.19 -1.46 1.36
C ILE A 42 15.08 -0.97 2.29
N PHE A 43 14.71 -1.78 3.30
CA PHE A 43 13.67 -1.43 4.27
C PHE A 43 14.08 -0.22 5.12
N LEU A 44 15.29 -0.23 5.71
CA LEU A 44 15.78 0.89 6.53
C LEU A 44 15.86 2.18 5.73
N ASN A 45 16.32 2.14 4.47
CA ASN A 45 16.34 3.31 3.59
C ASN A 45 14.95 3.87 3.30
N PHE A 46 13.91 3.05 3.34
CA PHE A 46 12.53 3.53 3.17
C PHE A 46 11.99 4.14 4.46
N TYR A 47 12.11 3.46 5.60
CA TYR A 47 11.63 4.01 6.87
C TYR A 47 12.39 5.28 7.30
N THR A 48 13.70 5.32 7.08
CA THR A 48 14.51 6.54 7.29
C THR A 48 14.04 7.69 6.38
N PHE A 49 13.56 7.38 5.17
CA PHE A 49 12.93 8.40 4.33
C PHE A 49 11.60 8.89 4.94
N LEU A 50 10.77 8.00 5.48
CA LEU A 50 9.51 8.42 6.12
C LEU A 50 9.72 9.26 7.39
N THR A 51 10.83 9.08 8.11
CA THR A 51 11.17 9.93 9.26
C THR A 51 11.53 11.37 8.86
N THR A 52 11.91 11.62 7.61
CA THR A 52 12.08 12.99 7.10
C THR A 52 10.76 13.64 6.74
N LEU A 53 9.66 12.88 6.72
CA LEU A 53 8.35 13.34 6.27
C LEU A 53 7.36 13.46 7.42
N HIS A 54 7.05 12.38 8.13
CA HIS A 54 5.97 12.40 9.13
C HIS A 54 6.17 11.49 10.33
N TYR A 55 7.10 10.54 10.29
CA TYR A 55 7.44 9.76 11.48
C TYR A 55 8.49 10.48 12.34
N ASP A 56 8.48 10.19 13.63
CA ASP A 56 9.59 10.52 14.51
C ASP A 56 10.75 9.56 14.22
N ALA A 57 11.96 10.10 14.10
CA ALA A 57 13.16 9.29 13.98
C ALA A 57 13.42 8.45 15.25
N ALA A 58 12.97 8.92 16.42
CA ALA A 58 13.08 8.18 17.68
C ALA A 58 12.24 6.89 17.71
N ASP A 59 11.18 6.83 16.91
CA ASP A 59 10.31 5.65 16.82
C ASP A 59 10.85 4.58 15.86
N LEU A 60 11.82 4.93 15.00
CA LEU A 60 12.48 3.98 14.11
C LEU A 60 13.48 3.12 14.88
N LYS A 61 13.02 1.97 15.37
CA LYS A 61 13.83 1.02 16.13
C LYS A 61 14.57 0.06 15.20
N ILE A 62 15.89 -0.04 15.40
CA ILE A 62 16.77 -0.99 14.69
C ILE A 62 17.07 -2.15 15.65
N PRO A 63 17.11 -3.41 15.17
CA PRO A 63 17.49 -4.54 16.01
C PRO A 63 18.86 -4.31 16.68
N PRO A 64 19.01 -4.69 17.95
CA PRO A 64 20.33 -4.82 18.57
C PRO A 64 21.22 -5.78 17.75
N PRO A 65 22.56 -5.70 17.87
CA PRO A 65 23.48 -6.62 17.19
C PRO A 65 23.16 -8.11 17.46
N GLU A 66 22.68 -8.40 18.67
CA GLU A 66 22.27 -9.75 19.12
C GLU A 66 20.84 -10.14 18.67
N GLY A 67 20.17 -9.28 17.89
CA GLY A 67 18.76 -9.41 17.53
C GLY A 67 17.81 -8.93 18.63
N TRP A 68 16.50 -9.01 18.37
CA TRP A 68 15.46 -8.72 19.37
C TRP A 68 15.28 -9.95 20.27
N PRO A 69 15.60 -9.89 21.58
CA PRO A 69 15.53 -11.07 22.45
C PRO A 69 14.13 -11.69 22.55
N SER A 70 13.08 -10.89 22.29
CA SER A 70 11.69 -11.33 22.27
C SER A 70 11.27 -12.05 20.98
N LEU A 71 12.04 -11.94 19.90
CA LEU A 71 11.75 -12.59 18.61
C LEU A 71 12.55 -13.90 18.52
N THR A 72 12.07 -14.93 19.20
CA THR A 72 12.68 -16.27 19.12
C THR A 72 12.12 -17.05 17.92
N PRO A 73 12.85 -18.05 17.39
CA PRO A 73 12.34 -18.96 16.35
C PRO A 73 11.03 -19.65 16.73
N GLU A 74 10.80 -19.85 18.02
CA GLU A 74 9.57 -20.45 18.55
C GLU A 74 8.38 -19.49 18.44
N VAL A 75 8.59 -18.20 18.71
CA VAL A 75 7.58 -17.15 18.51
C VAL A 75 7.28 -16.95 17.02
N THR A 76 8.30 -16.96 16.15
CA THR A 76 8.11 -16.72 14.71
C THR A 76 7.47 -17.91 13.97
N ARG A 77 7.66 -19.16 14.44
CA ARG A 77 6.99 -20.34 13.87
C ARG A 77 5.47 -20.33 14.00
N HIS A 78 4.92 -19.60 14.97
CA HIS A 78 3.48 -19.51 15.20
C HIS A 78 2.86 -18.27 14.53
N LEU A 79 3.64 -17.48 13.79
CA LEU A 79 3.10 -16.39 13.00
C LEU A 79 2.35 -16.96 11.79
N PRO A 80 1.04 -16.70 11.62
CA PRO A 80 0.16 -17.37 10.66
C PRO A 80 0.40 -17.02 9.18
N TYR A 81 1.57 -16.45 8.84
CA TYR A 81 1.77 -15.67 7.61
C TYR A 81 2.66 -16.33 6.55
N PHE A 82 3.12 -17.58 6.73
CA PHE A 82 4.06 -18.23 5.81
C PHE A 82 3.45 -19.36 4.97
N ASP A 83 2.23 -19.14 4.47
CA ASP A 83 1.56 -19.99 3.48
C ASP A 83 1.15 -19.11 2.28
N GLU A 84 1.52 -19.54 1.07
CA GLU A 84 1.25 -18.87 -0.22
C GLU A 84 -0.25 -18.66 -0.51
N ASN A 85 -1.15 -19.29 0.26
CA ASN A 85 -2.61 -19.18 0.18
C ASN A 85 -3.26 -18.54 1.42
N SER A 86 -2.48 -18.00 2.36
CA SER A 86 -3.02 -17.50 3.63
C SER A 86 -3.83 -16.20 3.43
N LYS A 87 -5.17 -16.31 3.50
CA LYS A 87 -6.06 -15.18 3.75
C LYS A 87 -5.91 -14.82 5.24
N ALA A 88 -5.18 -13.76 5.53
CA ALA A 88 -4.90 -13.36 6.90
C ALA A 88 -6.20 -13.09 7.68
N ARG A 89 -6.33 -13.70 8.85
CA ARG A 89 -7.41 -13.45 9.82
C ARG A 89 -6.78 -12.81 11.05
N GLN A 90 -7.31 -11.67 11.48
CA GLN A 90 -6.97 -11.05 12.76
C GLN A 90 -8.11 -11.32 13.75
N LEU A 91 -7.77 -11.83 14.93
CA LEU A 91 -8.71 -12.04 16.04
C LEU A 91 -8.35 -11.07 17.16
N SER A 92 -9.29 -10.25 17.57
CA SER A 92 -9.16 -9.33 18.70
C SER A 92 -10.07 -9.82 19.82
N LEU A 93 -9.48 -10.16 20.97
CA LEU A 93 -10.22 -10.56 22.17
C LEU A 93 -10.41 -9.34 23.08
N ASN A 94 -11.66 -8.93 23.27
CA ASN A 94 -12.04 -8.01 24.33
C ASN A 94 -12.30 -8.82 25.61
N VAL A 95 -11.35 -8.74 26.55
CA VAL A 95 -11.39 -9.51 27.81
C VAL A 95 -12.44 -8.96 28.79
N ILE A 96 -12.76 -7.67 28.71
CA ILE A 96 -13.70 -7.02 29.63
C ILE A 96 -15.11 -7.50 29.33
N ASP A 97 -15.47 -7.49 28.05
CA ASP A 97 -16.81 -7.86 27.60
C ASP A 97 -16.91 -9.34 27.19
N SER A 98 -15.80 -10.07 27.23
CA SER A 98 -15.69 -11.47 26.79
C SER A 98 -16.10 -11.69 25.33
N GLU A 99 -15.75 -10.74 24.47
CA GLU A 99 -16.09 -10.76 23.05
C GLU A 99 -14.88 -11.05 22.18
N ILE A 100 -15.08 -11.80 21.09
CA ILE A 100 -14.06 -12.02 20.07
C ILE A 100 -14.54 -11.33 18.79
N THR A 101 -13.77 -10.34 18.34
CA THR A 101 -13.95 -9.70 17.04
C THR A 101 -13.02 -10.36 16.04
N GLU A 102 -13.59 -10.82 14.93
CA GLU A 102 -12.84 -11.39 13.82
C GLU A 102 -12.78 -10.40 12.66
N CYS A 103 -11.57 -10.04 12.25
CA CYS A 103 -11.31 -9.23 11.06
C CYS A 103 -10.71 -10.12 9.96
N MET A 104 -11.45 -10.33 8.89
CA MET A 104 -10.91 -10.91 7.66
C MET A 104 -10.11 -9.84 6.92
N ILE A 105 -8.80 -9.98 6.85
CA ILE A 105 -7.96 -9.08 6.05
C ILE A 105 -8.08 -9.55 4.60
N ARG A 106 -9.08 -9.03 3.89
CA ARG A 106 -9.17 -9.17 2.43
C ARG A 106 -8.14 -8.23 1.80
N ALA A 107 -6.91 -8.69 1.68
CA ALA A 107 -5.94 -8.04 0.80
C ALA A 107 -6.14 -8.57 -0.61
N ASP A 108 -6.34 -7.68 -1.59
CA ASP A 108 -6.22 -8.07 -2.98
C ASP A 108 -4.80 -8.61 -3.20
N GLN A 109 -4.69 -9.81 -3.76
CA GLN A 109 -3.40 -10.36 -4.14
C GLN A 109 -2.93 -9.63 -5.39
N LEU A 110 -2.11 -8.60 -5.20
CA LEU A 110 -1.47 -7.87 -6.29
C LEU A 110 -0.31 -8.66 -6.89
N ASP A 111 0.06 -8.30 -8.12
CA ASP A 111 1.19 -8.91 -8.80
C ASP A 111 2.50 -8.74 -8.00
N ALA A 112 3.33 -9.79 -8.01
CA ALA A 112 4.63 -9.75 -7.37
C ALA A 112 5.53 -8.70 -8.04
N VAL A 113 5.94 -7.69 -7.27
CA VAL A 113 6.85 -6.64 -7.71
C VAL A 113 8.19 -6.73 -7.00
N ASP A 114 9.24 -6.27 -7.66
CA ASP A 114 10.56 -6.16 -7.05
C ASP A 114 10.53 -5.20 -5.85
N VAL A 115 11.07 -5.62 -4.70
CA VAL A 115 11.00 -4.87 -3.43
C VAL A 115 11.62 -3.48 -3.53
N LYS A 116 12.75 -3.34 -4.24
CA LYS A 116 13.41 -2.05 -4.45
C LYS A 116 12.55 -1.14 -5.33
N SER A 117 11.95 -1.69 -6.38
CA SER A 117 11.04 -0.99 -7.28
C SER A 117 9.78 -0.51 -6.54
N TYR A 118 9.19 -1.36 -5.70
CA TYR A 118 8.03 -1.03 -4.87
C TYR A 118 8.30 0.18 -3.96
N PHE A 119 9.34 0.12 -3.13
CA PHE A 119 9.67 1.23 -2.24
C PHE A 119 10.08 2.50 -2.98
N ASN A 120 10.72 2.38 -4.15
CA ASN A 120 10.99 3.54 -5.00
C ASN A 120 9.71 4.18 -5.55
N THR A 121 8.71 3.38 -5.92
CA THR A 121 7.39 3.88 -6.33
C THR A 121 6.70 4.59 -5.17
N LEU A 122 6.72 4.03 -3.96
CA LEU A 122 6.18 4.70 -2.77
C LEU A 122 6.90 6.03 -2.48
N LYS A 123 8.24 6.06 -2.52
CA LYS A 123 9.02 7.30 -2.34
C LYS A 123 8.62 8.36 -3.36
N LYS A 124 8.42 7.99 -4.63
CA LYS A 124 7.93 8.90 -5.67
C LYS A 124 6.52 9.39 -5.36
N ALA A 125 5.64 8.50 -4.92
CA ALA A 125 4.26 8.85 -4.57
C ALA A 125 4.16 9.83 -3.40
N TYR A 126 5.00 9.67 -2.37
CA TYR A 126 5.14 10.68 -1.30
C TYR A 126 5.65 12.00 -1.86
N ARG A 127 6.74 12.01 -2.63
CA ARG A 127 7.30 13.25 -3.21
C ARG A 127 6.32 13.99 -4.10
N SER A 128 5.45 13.28 -4.81
CA SER A 128 4.41 13.86 -5.65
C SER A 128 3.09 14.12 -4.92
N LEU A 129 3.00 13.85 -3.61
CA LEU A 129 1.76 13.98 -2.82
C LEU A 129 0.57 13.19 -3.42
N LYS A 130 0.87 12.02 -3.99
CA LYS A 130 -0.11 10.95 -4.24
C LYS A 130 -0.34 10.12 -2.98
N LEU A 131 0.66 10.06 -2.12
CA LEU A 131 0.54 9.65 -0.72
C LEU A 131 0.78 10.90 0.13
N ILE A 132 -0.27 11.41 0.75
CA ILE A 132 -0.20 12.63 1.57
C ILE A 132 -0.15 12.18 3.02
N PRO A 133 0.98 12.39 3.72
CA PRO A 133 1.06 12.03 5.12
C PRO A 133 0.10 12.90 5.94
N CYS A 134 -0.47 12.32 6.99
CA CYS A 134 -1.26 13.03 7.99
C CYS A 134 -0.76 12.54 9.35
N PRO A 135 0.11 13.30 10.05
CA PRO A 135 0.64 12.88 11.34
C PRO A 135 -0.49 12.47 12.30
N GLY A 136 -0.33 11.32 12.95
CA GLY A 136 -1.34 10.74 13.84
C GLY A 136 -2.58 10.15 13.16
N ARG A 137 -2.63 10.09 11.82
CA ARG A 137 -3.76 9.58 11.02
C ARG A 137 -3.28 8.69 9.88
N ILE A 138 -4.21 8.01 9.23
CA ILE A 138 -3.92 7.21 8.02
C ILE A 138 -3.45 8.13 6.88
N THR A 139 -2.39 7.74 6.19
CA THR A 139 -1.92 8.43 4.97
C THR A 139 -3.04 8.50 3.94
N ILE A 140 -3.31 9.69 3.40
CA ILE A 140 -4.31 9.87 2.37
C ILE A 140 -3.77 9.38 1.03
N GLU A 141 -4.47 8.41 0.45
CA GLU A 141 -4.20 7.91 -0.90
C GLU A 141 -4.96 8.74 -1.95
N ALA A 142 -4.22 9.51 -2.74
CA ALA A 142 -4.71 10.42 -3.77
C ALA A 142 -4.24 10.01 -5.17
N TRP A 143 -4.21 8.69 -5.44
CA TRP A 143 -3.68 8.13 -6.70
C TRP A 143 -4.38 8.65 -7.95
N ASN A 144 -5.69 8.89 -7.85
CA ASN A 144 -6.58 9.22 -8.98
C ASN A 144 -6.87 10.72 -9.10
N ILE A 145 -6.26 11.55 -8.26
CA ILE A 145 -6.52 13.00 -8.24
C ILE A 145 -5.31 13.70 -8.84
N GLU A 146 -5.51 14.25 -10.03
CA GLU A 146 -4.47 15.00 -10.74
C GLU A 146 -4.06 16.24 -9.94
N ASP A 147 -2.78 16.61 -9.97
CA ASP A 147 -2.29 17.80 -9.28
C ASP A 147 -2.74 19.04 -10.07
N GLN A 148 -3.61 19.87 -9.48
CA GLN A 148 -4.14 21.06 -10.14
C GLN A 148 -3.42 22.30 -9.61
N ALA A 149 -2.80 23.05 -10.53
CA ALA A 149 -2.21 24.33 -10.20
C ALA A 149 -3.31 25.40 -10.10
N GLY A 150 -3.59 25.85 -8.88
CA GLY A 150 -4.51 26.95 -8.59
C GLY A 150 -4.39 27.33 -7.12
N GLU A 151 -4.49 28.62 -6.82
CA GLU A 151 -4.52 29.09 -5.44
C GLU A 151 -5.91 28.79 -4.86
N ILE A 152 -5.97 27.85 -3.93
CA ILE A 152 -7.18 27.51 -3.19
C ILE A 152 -7.12 28.22 -1.85
N THR A 153 -8.20 28.91 -1.49
CA THR A 153 -8.28 29.63 -0.22
C THR A 153 -9.02 28.82 0.83
N GLU A 154 -8.75 29.10 2.11
CA GLU A 154 -9.40 28.44 3.24
C GLU A 154 -10.92 28.66 3.22
N GLU A 155 -11.37 29.84 2.76
CA GLU A 155 -12.79 30.17 2.64
C GLU A 155 -13.49 29.30 1.59
N GLN A 156 -12.82 28.95 0.50
CA GLN A 156 -13.37 28.06 -0.52
C GLN A 156 -13.56 26.63 0.02
N ILE A 157 -12.69 26.18 0.92
CA ILE A 157 -12.81 24.90 1.62
C ILE A 157 -13.97 24.95 2.61
N CYS A 158 -14.03 25.97 3.47
CA CYS A 158 -15.06 26.11 4.49
C CYS A 158 -16.46 26.33 3.90
N ALA A 159 -16.55 26.84 2.67
CA ALA A 159 -17.83 27.04 1.98
C ALA A 159 -18.39 25.75 1.34
N GLN A 160 -17.63 24.64 1.33
CA GLN A 160 -18.14 23.37 0.82
C GLN A 160 -19.16 22.77 1.78
N THR A 161 -20.32 22.37 1.23
CA THR A 161 -21.39 21.69 1.96
C THR A 161 -21.44 20.18 1.72
N ASP A 162 -20.63 19.68 0.78
CA ASP A 162 -20.57 18.26 0.39
C ASP A 162 -19.51 17.48 1.19
N ASN A 163 -19.63 16.15 1.16
CA ASN A 163 -18.83 15.18 1.92
C ASN A 163 -17.31 15.49 1.88
N TRP A 164 -16.67 15.54 3.04
CA TRP A 164 -15.43 16.32 3.27
C TRP A 164 -14.10 15.67 2.84
N LYS A 165 -14.08 14.82 1.80
CA LYS A 165 -12.84 14.38 1.10
C LYS A 165 -12.92 14.74 -0.39
N THR A 166 -13.45 15.92 -0.68
CA THR A 166 -13.53 16.41 -2.05
C THR A 166 -12.12 16.60 -2.61
N ASP A 167 -11.96 16.44 -3.92
CA ASP A 167 -10.70 16.70 -4.63
C ASP A 167 -10.09 18.06 -4.24
N LEU A 168 -10.94 19.07 -3.99
CA LEU A 168 -10.55 20.40 -3.52
C LEU A 168 -9.77 20.40 -2.20
N TYR A 169 -10.20 19.61 -1.21
CA TYR A 169 -9.50 19.48 0.07
C TYR A 169 -8.11 18.85 -0.11
N ILE A 170 -8.02 17.85 -0.97
CA ILE A 170 -6.75 17.19 -1.31
C ILE A 170 -5.80 18.15 -2.02
N GLN A 171 -6.30 19.00 -2.92
CA GLN A 171 -5.49 20.04 -3.54
C GLN A 171 -5.03 21.10 -2.52
N TYR A 172 -5.90 21.52 -1.60
CA TYR A 172 -5.54 22.51 -0.59
C TYR A 172 -4.48 21.97 0.38
N LEU A 173 -4.58 20.72 0.81
CA LEU A 173 -3.51 20.04 1.54
C LEU A 173 -2.21 20.04 0.74
N ARG A 174 -2.24 19.66 -0.55
CA ARG A 174 -1.05 19.71 -1.40
C ARG A 174 -0.42 21.10 -1.41
N GLN A 175 -1.23 22.13 -1.55
CA GLN A 175 -0.78 23.52 -1.52
C GLN A 175 -0.07 23.86 -0.20
N ILE A 176 -0.65 23.52 0.95
CA ILE A 176 -0.03 23.73 2.28
C ILE A 176 1.33 23.03 2.34
N TYR A 177 1.39 21.73 2.01
CA TYR A 177 2.64 20.97 2.04
C TYR A 177 3.72 21.61 1.14
N ARG A 178 3.35 22.06 -0.07
CA ARG A 178 4.27 22.73 -1.00
C ARG A 178 4.77 24.07 -0.45
N GLN A 179 3.90 24.88 0.13
CA GLN A 179 4.27 26.16 0.77
C GLN A 179 5.22 25.95 1.95
N LEU A 180 5.09 24.81 2.63
CA LEU A 180 5.96 24.39 3.72
C LEU A 180 7.24 23.68 3.25
N GLY A 181 7.55 23.72 1.95
CA GLY A 181 8.82 23.28 1.37
C GLY A 181 8.85 21.82 0.91
N TRP A 182 7.70 21.17 0.74
CA TRP A 182 7.64 19.76 0.34
C TRP A 182 8.25 19.48 -1.06
N PRO A 183 9.04 18.40 -1.23
CA PRO A 183 9.47 17.45 -0.20
C PRO A 183 10.82 17.77 0.44
N ASP A 184 11.68 18.57 -0.20
CA ASP A 184 13.11 18.61 0.13
C ASP A 184 13.46 19.65 1.21
N ALA A 185 12.72 20.75 1.32
CA ALA A 185 12.89 21.80 2.32
C ALA A 185 11.75 21.78 3.36
N PHE A 186 11.19 20.60 3.59
CA PHE A 186 9.92 20.44 4.28
C PHE A 186 10.01 20.75 5.78
N ARG A 187 9.17 21.67 6.24
CA ARG A 187 9.03 22.06 7.65
C ARG A 187 8.00 21.16 8.33
N LYS A 188 8.44 19.96 8.73
CA LYS A 188 7.59 18.89 9.29
C LYS A 188 6.73 19.35 10.47
N ASP A 189 7.32 19.99 11.46
CA ASP A 189 6.61 20.32 12.71
C ASP A 189 5.56 21.40 12.47
N GLU A 190 5.88 22.42 11.68
CA GLU A 190 4.95 23.48 11.25
C GLU A 190 3.80 22.89 10.41
N ALA A 191 4.10 21.99 9.48
CA ALA A 191 3.06 21.33 8.68
C ALA A 191 2.13 20.46 9.52
N THR A 192 2.69 19.79 10.54
CA THR A 192 1.90 19.00 11.48
C THR A 192 0.90 19.87 12.23
N GLU A 193 1.34 21.04 12.71
CA GLU A 193 0.48 21.99 13.41
C GLU A 193 -0.63 22.56 12.50
N VAL A 194 -0.27 23.02 11.30
CA VAL A 194 -1.22 23.58 10.34
C VAL A 194 -2.26 22.55 9.90
N VAL A 195 -1.83 21.33 9.56
CA VAL A 195 -2.72 20.26 9.12
C VAL A 195 -3.62 19.78 10.26
N ASN A 196 -3.09 19.63 11.48
CA ASN A 196 -3.91 19.27 12.63
C ASN A 196 -4.99 20.32 12.90
N LYS A 197 -4.62 21.60 12.92
CA LYS A 197 -5.59 22.69 13.13
C LYS A 197 -6.68 22.72 12.06
N LEU A 198 -6.31 22.52 10.79
CA LEU A 198 -7.28 22.42 9.69
C LEU A 198 -8.22 21.23 9.87
N MET A 199 -7.67 20.06 10.22
CA MET A 199 -8.46 18.85 10.47
C MET A 199 -9.39 19.01 11.66
N ASP A 200 -8.93 19.61 12.76
CA ASP A 200 -9.74 19.85 13.95
C ASP A 200 -10.91 20.80 13.63
N SER A 201 -10.66 21.88 12.87
CA SER A 201 -11.72 22.78 12.39
C SER A 201 -12.75 22.07 11.51
N ILE A 202 -12.33 21.08 10.71
CA ILE A 202 -13.24 20.31 9.85
C ILE A 202 -14.06 19.34 10.69
N ILE A 203 -13.44 18.65 11.66
CA ILE A 203 -14.14 17.75 12.59
C ILE A 203 -15.19 18.51 13.40
N GLU A 204 -14.88 19.73 13.86
CA GLU A 204 -15.83 20.58 14.57
C GLU A 204 -17.03 20.97 13.70
N GLN A 205 -16.83 21.19 12.40
CA GLN A 205 -17.88 21.61 11.47
C GLN A 205 -18.71 20.45 10.92
N HIS A 206 -18.11 19.29 10.71
CA HIS A 206 -18.69 18.19 9.94
C HIS A 206 -18.72 16.82 10.65
N GLY A 207 -18.15 16.72 11.85
CA GLY A 207 -18.07 15.47 12.61
C GLY A 207 -16.78 14.68 12.35
N ASP A 208 -16.52 13.70 13.22
CA ASP A 208 -15.31 12.87 13.17
C ASP A 208 -15.32 11.86 12.01
N TRP A 209 -14.13 11.46 11.59
CA TRP A 209 -13.87 10.87 10.30
C TRP A 209 -13.53 9.39 10.27
N GLU A 210 -12.99 8.84 11.36
CA GLU A 210 -12.65 7.40 11.40
C GLU A 210 -13.91 6.51 11.46
N GLY A 211 -15.09 7.14 11.51
CA GLY A 211 -16.31 6.50 11.97
C GLY A 211 -16.18 6.16 13.45
N SER A 212 -17.30 6.09 14.14
CA SER A 212 -17.29 5.34 15.39
C SER A 212 -16.96 3.88 15.06
N PRO A 213 -16.30 3.10 15.94
CA PRO A 213 -16.19 1.65 15.76
C PRO A 213 -17.54 0.95 15.48
N GLN A 214 -18.66 1.58 15.87
CA GLN A 214 -20.03 1.13 15.59
C GLN A 214 -20.43 1.28 14.10
N ASP A 215 -19.81 2.17 13.34
CA ASP A 215 -20.05 2.32 11.89
C ASP A 215 -19.39 1.20 11.07
N TRP A 216 -18.38 0.53 11.65
CA TRP A 216 -17.72 -0.62 11.03
C TRP A 216 -18.59 -1.88 11.12
N ASP A 217 -19.52 -1.95 12.08
CA ASP A 217 -20.56 -2.99 12.15
C ASP A 217 -21.59 -2.88 11.02
N SER A 218 -21.74 -1.70 10.40
CA SER A 218 -22.58 -1.52 9.21
C SER A 218 -21.94 -2.11 7.94
N CYS A 219 -20.65 -2.43 7.96
CA CYS A 219 -19.99 -3.21 6.89
C CYS A 219 -20.25 -4.72 7.00
N ARG A 220 -21.13 -5.15 7.91
CA ARG A 220 -21.67 -6.51 7.97
C ARG A 220 -22.67 -6.70 6.83
N TRP A 221 -22.17 -6.81 5.61
CA TRP A 221 -22.98 -7.05 4.42
C TRP A 221 -23.75 -8.38 4.54
N LYS A 222 -25.04 -8.31 4.21
CA LYS A 222 -25.96 -9.44 3.98
C LYS A 222 -25.55 -10.26 2.76
#